data_AF-A0A9W7MJG9-F1
#
_entry.id   AF-A0A9W7MJG9-F1
#
_cell.length_a   1.000
_cell.length_b   1.000
_cell.length_c   1.000
_cell.angle_alpha   90.00
_cell.angle_beta   90.00
_cell.angle_gamma   90.00
#
_symmetry.space_group_name_H-M   'P 1'
#
loop_
_entity.id
_entity.type
_entity.pdbx_description
1 polymer ?
#
loop_
_entity_poly.entity_id
_entity_poly.type
_entity_poly.pdbx_seq_one_letter_code
_entity_poly.pdbx_strand_id
1 'polypeptide(L)'
;MFLVVSLLWHKLIAAPETQLSAEGTSAQQGWRQVVDALCNIVSATPAKATTAIILQADRELQPWIAKNDDQGQKMWRINQRIVKFIVELMRNHDSVESLVIVASASDLLLRATDGMLVDGEACTLPQLELLEATTRAVQPVLKWGKSGLAVTDGLANLLKCRLPATTRCLSHPSAHVRALSTSVLHSILHISSIESNSKVEINGIHGPSYHYVNIDQLYLDGFSSQQYQHLKLCL
;
A
#
# COMPACT_ATOMS: atom_id res chain seq x y z
N MET A 1 -18.86 -1.07 -13.06
CA MET A 1 -17.85 -0.95 -11.99
C MET A 1 -16.43 -0.97 -12.56
N PHE A 2 -15.95 -2.07 -13.17
CA PHE A 2 -14.59 -2.15 -13.75
C PHE A 2 -14.25 -1.03 -14.76
N LEU A 3 -15.17 -0.66 -15.65
CA LEU A 3 -14.96 0.44 -16.61
C LEU A 3 -14.79 1.80 -15.93
N VAL A 4 -15.49 2.05 -14.82
CA VAL A 4 -15.41 3.31 -14.08
C VAL A 4 -14.09 3.40 -13.31
N VAL A 5 -13.71 2.31 -12.63
CA VAL A 5 -12.41 2.19 -11.96
C VAL A 5 -11.28 2.37 -12.96
N SER A 6 -11.33 1.68 -14.10
CA SER A 6 -10.32 1.81 -15.16
C SER A 6 -10.25 3.23 -15.70
N LEU A 7 -11.37 3.90 -15.98
CA LEU A 7 -11.36 5.29 -16.46
C LEU A 7 -10.71 6.24 -15.46
N LEU A 8 -11.10 6.15 -14.18
CA LEU A 8 -10.53 6.99 -13.13
C LEU A 8 -9.07 6.67 -12.87
N TRP A 9 -8.68 5.41 -12.97
CA TRP A 9 -7.28 4.99 -12.91
C TRP A 9 -6.44 5.61 -14.03
N HIS A 10 -6.93 5.57 -15.27
CA HIS A 10 -6.25 6.23 -16.39
C HIS A 10 -6.09 7.73 -16.14
N LYS A 11 -7.09 8.39 -15.53
CA LYS A 11 -6.97 9.80 -15.11
C LYS A 11 -5.95 9.99 -13.99
N LEU A 12 -5.91 9.08 -13.02
CA LEU A 12 -4.95 9.11 -11.90
C LEU A 12 -3.51 9.11 -12.44
N ILE A 13 -3.20 8.18 -13.34
CA ILE A 13 -1.85 8.03 -13.90
C ILE A 13 -1.52 9.10 -14.95
N ALA A 14 -2.49 9.57 -15.74
CA ALA A 14 -2.27 10.45 -16.88
C ALA A 14 -2.43 11.95 -16.61
N ALA A 15 -2.94 12.37 -15.43
CA ALA A 15 -3.13 13.79 -15.13
C ALA A 15 -1.83 14.59 -15.37
N PRO A 16 -1.84 15.74 -16.07
CA PRO A 16 -0.63 16.49 -16.38
C PRO A 16 0.04 17.01 -15.11
N GLU A 17 1.37 17.05 -15.12
CA GLU A 17 2.17 17.73 -14.10
C GLU A 17 2.31 19.19 -14.53
N THR A 18 1.65 20.12 -13.84
CA THR A 18 2.13 21.51 -13.86
C THR A 18 3.16 21.67 -12.76
N GLN A 19 4.22 22.41 -13.09
CA GLN A 19 5.32 22.73 -12.18
C GLN A 19 4.76 23.23 -10.84
N LEU A 20 5.47 22.91 -9.76
CA LEU A 20 5.38 23.62 -8.48
C LEU A 20 5.81 25.09 -8.70
N SER A 21 4.98 25.87 -9.37
CA SER A 21 4.99 27.33 -9.24
C SER A 21 4.29 27.67 -7.93
N ALA A 22 4.73 28.74 -7.28
CA ALA A 22 4.27 29.17 -5.96
C ALA A 22 2.73 29.34 -5.84
N GLU A 23 2.00 29.42 -6.96
CA GLU A 23 0.55 29.34 -7.08
C GLU A 23 0.04 27.90 -7.31
N GLY A 24 0.25 27.02 -6.34
CA GLY A 24 -0.31 25.66 -6.38
C GLY A 24 -1.83 25.69 -6.19
N THR A 25 -2.63 25.38 -7.22
CA THR A 25 -4.07 25.10 -7.01
C THR A 25 -4.70 24.08 -7.99
N SER A 26 -4.63 24.21 -9.32
CA SER A 26 -5.58 23.42 -10.16
C SER A 26 -5.24 21.95 -10.43
N ALA A 27 -3.97 21.60 -10.68
CA ALA A 27 -3.59 20.22 -11.07
C ALA A 27 -3.51 19.26 -9.87
N GLN A 28 -3.07 19.75 -8.70
CA GLN A 28 -3.16 19.00 -7.44
C GLN A 28 -4.62 18.76 -7.04
N GLN A 29 -5.50 19.75 -7.26
CA GLN A 29 -6.95 19.57 -7.09
C GLN A 29 -7.47 18.49 -8.05
N GLY A 30 -7.01 18.46 -9.30
CA GLY A 30 -7.40 17.42 -10.27
C GLY A 30 -7.01 16.00 -9.84
N TRP A 31 -5.76 15.79 -9.41
CA TRP A 31 -5.34 14.48 -8.90
C TRP A 31 -6.10 14.10 -7.63
N ARG A 32 -6.25 15.02 -6.68
CA ARG A 32 -6.97 14.76 -5.43
C ARG A 32 -8.43 14.43 -5.67
N GLN A 33 -9.11 15.12 -6.59
CA GLN A 33 -10.48 14.81 -7.00
C GLN A 33 -10.61 13.39 -7.57
N VAL A 34 -9.62 12.94 -8.35
CA VAL A 34 -9.61 11.56 -8.88
C VAL A 34 -9.41 10.55 -7.76
N VAL A 35 -8.51 10.83 -6.82
CA VAL A 35 -8.32 10.00 -5.61
C VAL A 35 -9.60 9.93 -4.80
N ASP A 36 -10.24 11.06 -4.50
CA ASP A 36 -11.48 11.12 -3.73
C ASP A 36 -12.61 10.36 -4.44
N ALA A 37 -12.71 10.47 -5.77
CA ALA A 37 -13.69 9.72 -6.56
C ALA A 37 -13.44 8.21 -6.50
N LEU A 38 -12.19 7.76 -6.58
CA LEU A 38 -11.84 6.35 -6.42
C LEU A 38 -12.12 5.86 -4.99
N CYS A 39 -11.77 6.64 -3.96
CA CYS A 39 -12.06 6.32 -2.57
C CYS A 39 -13.56 6.21 -2.32
N ASN A 40 -14.39 7.08 -2.91
CA ASN A 40 -15.85 6.99 -2.79
C ASN A 40 -16.41 5.70 -3.42
N ILE A 41 -15.85 5.25 -4.54
CA ILE A 41 -16.22 3.98 -5.17
C ILE A 41 -15.81 2.79 -4.29
N VAL A 42 -14.62 2.89 -3.68
CA VAL A 42 -14.15 1.92 -2.69
C VAL A 42 -15.11 1.88 -1.50
N SER A 43 -15.46 3.01 -0.89
CA SER A 43 -16.42 3.04 0.21
C SER A 43 -17.78 2.44 -0.17
N ALA A 44 -18.24 2.61 -1.41
CA ALA A 44 -19.50 2.05 -1.88
C ALA A 44 -19.43 0.53 -2.17
N THR A 45 -18.29 0.03 -2.64
CA THR A 45 -18.11 -1.39 -3.04
C THR A 45 -16.72 -1.94 -2.68
N PRO A 46 -16.36 -2.03 -1.39
CA PRO A 46 -14.96 -2.13 -0.97
C PRO A 46 -14.19 -3.31 -1.56
N ALA A 47 -14.73 -4.52 -1.43
CA ALA A 47 -14.05 -5.71 -1.91
C ALA A 47 -13.80 -5.68 -3.43
N LYS A 48 -14.82 -5.31 -4.20
CA LYS A 48 -14.76 -5.36 -5.66
C LYS A 48 -13.92 -4.22 -6.24
N ALA A 49 -14.09 -3.01 -5.73
CA ALA A 49 -13.36 -1.83 -6.19
C ALA A 49 -11.88 -1.93 -5.85
N THR A 50 -11.55 -2.30 -4.61
CA THR A 50 -10.15 -2.45 -4.18
C THR A 50 -9.46 -3.57 -4.95
N THR A 51 -10.12 -4.70 -5.21
CA THR A 51 -9.56 -5.76 -6.06
C THR A 51 -9.23 -5.24 -7.46
N ALA A 52 -10.16 -4.54 -8.10
CA ALA A 52 -9.95 -3.99 -9.45
C ALA A 52 -8.77 -2.99 -9.48
N ILE A 53 -8.66 -2.15 -8.45
CA ILE A 53 -7.57 -1.20 -8.28
C ILE A 53 -6.23 -1.92 -8.12
N ILE A 54 -6.15 -2.91 -7.22
CA ILE A 54 -4.90 -3.64 -6.96
C ILE A 54 -4.44 -4.40 -8.19
N LEU A 55 -5.34 -5.01 -8.96
CA LEU A 55 -5.01 -5.65 -10.23
C LEU A 55 -4.43 -4.64 -11.25
N GLN A 56 -4.96 -3.42 -11.26
CA GLN A 56 -4.46 -2.38 -12.17
C GLN A 56 -3.10 -1.83 -11.73
N ALA A 57 -2.92 -1.62 -10.42
CA ALA A 57 -1.63 -1.29 -9.82
C ALA A 57 -0.57 -2.36 -10.12
N ASP A 58 -0.93 -3.63 -9.97
CA ASP A 58 -0.04 -4.77 -10.20
C ASP A 58 0.47 -4.81 -11.64
N ARG A 59 -0.42 -4.55 -12.60
CA ARG A 59 -0.11 -4.52 -14.04
C ARG A 59 0.72 -3.30 -14.45
N GLU A 60 0.44 -2.14 -13.88
CA GLU A 60 1.01 -0.88 -14.37
C GLU A 60 2.28 -0.45 -13.62
N LEU A 61 2.45 -0.86 -12.36
CA LEU A 61 3.67 -0.58 -11.60
C LEU A 61 4.88 -1.23 -12.28
N GLN A 62 5.78 -0.39 -12.77
CA GLN A 62 7.01 -0.82 -13.43
C GLN A 62 8.17 -0.92 -12.41
N PRO A 63 9.26 -1.64 -12.73
CA PRO A 63 10.47 -1.60 -11.92
C PRO A 63 11.04 -0.17 -11.80
N TRP A 64 11.53 0.19 -10.61
CA TRP A 64 12.19 1.47 -10.32
C TRP A 64 13.60 1.50 -10.91
N ILE A 65 13.69 1.61 -12.24
CA ILE A 65 14.95 1.66 -12.97
C ILE A 65 15.21 3.11 -13.36
N ALA A 66 16.38 3.64 -12.97
CA ALA A 66 16.87 4.93 -13.40
C ALA A 66 17.19 4.91 -14.91
N LYS A 67 16.29 5.48 -15.72
CA LYS A 67 16.57 5.87 -17.10
C LYS A 67 16.38 7.38 -17.21
N ASN A 68 17.41 8.08 -17.65
CA ASN A 68 17.39 9.54 -17.79
C ASN A 68 16.76 9.99 -19.12
N ASP A 69 15.74 9.27 -19.58
CA ASP A 69 14.95 9.60 -20.77
C ASP A 69 13.52 9.98 -20.37
N ASP A 70 12.78 10.61 -21.29
CA ASP A 70 11.40 11.05 -21.07
C ASP A 70 10.49 9.86 -20.68
N GLN A 71 10.79 8.67 -21.21
CA GLN A 71 10.07 7.45 -20.90
C GLN A 71 10.30 7.01 -19.45
N GLY A 72 11.54 7.06 -18.97
CA GLY A 72 11.93 6.80 -17.59
C GLY A 72 11.29 7.79 -16.62
N GLN A 73 11.31 9.09 -16.95
CA GLN A 73 10.62 10.11 -16.15
C GLN A 73 9.10 9.88 -16.10
N LYS A 74 8.48 9.52 -17.23
CA LYS A 74 7.06 9.20 -17.29
C LYS A 74 6.72 7.97 -16.45
N MET A 75 7.51 6.90 -16.58
CA MET A 75 7.37 5.69 -15.78
C MET A 75 7.49 5.99 -14.28
N TRP A 76 8.50 6.77 -13.92
CA TRP A 76 8.77 7.18 -12.54
C TRP A 76 7.57 7.89 -11.91
N ARG A 77 7.03 8.88 -12.64
CA ARG A 77 5.84 9.63 -12.24
C ARG A 77 4.63 8.71 -12.06
N ILE A 78 4.42 7.77 -12.97
CA ILE A 78 3.31 6.81 -12.88
C ILE A 78 3.46 5.98 -11.61
N ASN A 79 4.63 5.38 -11.38
CA ASN A 79 4.90 4.59 -10.18
C ASN A 79 4.66 5.39 -8.89
N GLN A 80 5.15 6.62 -8.80
CA GLN A 80 4.90 7.48 -7.64
C GLN A 80 3.40 7.68 -7.37
N ARG A 81 2.60 7.88 -8.42
CA ARG A 81 1.15 8.08 -8.27
C ARG A 81 0.43 6.81 -7.84
N ILE A 82 0.83 5.66 -8.39
CA ILE A 82 0.35 4.35 -7.97
C ILE A 82 0.64 4.17 -6.48
N VAL A 83 1.90 4.37 -6.05
CA VAL A 83 2.29 4.21 -4.65
C VAL A 83 1.55 5.19 -3.74
N LYS A 84 1.46 6.48 -4.09
CA LYS A 84 0.67 7.46 -3.33
C LYS A 84 -0.79 7.05 -3.20
N PHE A 85 -1.39 6.47 -4.23
CA PHE A 85 -2.77 6.03 -4.15
C PHE A 85 -2.93 4.76 -3.29
N ILE A 86 -1.99 3.81 -3.35
CA ILE A 86 -1.96 2.65 -2.43
C ILE A 86 -1.85 3.13 -0.98
N VAL A 87 -1.03 4.15 -0.70
CA VAL A 87 -0.93 4.78 0.63
C VAL A 87 -2.29 5.28 1.10
N GLU A 88 -3.03 6.02 0.26
CA GLU A 88 -4.36 6.51 0.60
C GLU A 88 -5.34 5.37 0.91
N LEU A 89 -5.29 4.27 0.14
CA LEU A 89 -6.12 3.09 0.41
C LEU A 89 -5.73 2.38 1.71
N MET A 90 -4.44 2.27 2.01
CA MET A 90 -3.98 1.65 3.27
C MET A 90 -4.36 2.50 4.49
N ARG A 91 -4.33 3.83 4.36
CA ARG A 91 -4.74 4.77 5.42
C ARG A 91 -6.25 4.84 5.59
N ASN A 92 -7.01 4.53 4.54
CA ASN A 92 -8.46 4.47 4.60
C ASN A 92 -8.92 3.17 5.27
N HIS A 93 -9.13 3.24 6.59
CA HIS A 93 -9.57 2.12 7.41
C HIS A 93 -11.11 1.97 7.50
N ASP A 94 -11.88 2.71 6.68
CA ASP A 94 -13.34 2.69 6.73
C ASP A 94 -13.94 1.33 6.34
N SER A 95 -13.18 0.51 5.61
CA SER A 95 -13.52 -0.87 5.28
C SER A 95 -12.36 -1.82 5.58
N VAL A 96 -12.66 -2.85 6.38
CA VAL A 96 -11.77 -3.97 6.67
C VAL A 96 -11.43 -4.73 5.39
N GLU A 97 -12.41 -4.96 4.52
CA GLU A 97 -12.24 -5.68 3.26
C GLU A 97 -11.20 -5.02 2.35
N SER A 98 -11.26 -3.68 2.22
CA SER A 98 -10.24 -2.95 1.46
C SER A 98 -8.86 -3.13 2.06
N LEU A 99 -8.73 -2.99 3.39
CA LEU A 99 -7.45 -3.14 4.05
C LEU A 99 -6.88 -4.56 3.88
N VAL A 100 -7.72 -5.61 4.01
CA VAL A 100 -7.32 -7.00 3.76
C VAL A 100 -6.75 -7.16 2.36
N ILE A 101 -7.47 -6.67 1.34
CA ILE A 101 -7.07 -6.85 -0.07
C ILE A 101 -5.74 -6.17 -0.34
N VAL A 102 -5.56 -4.91 0.09
CA VAL A 102 -4.30 -4.20 -0.11
C VAL A 102 -3.16 -4.87 0.65
N ALA A 103 -3.38 -5.22 1.92
CA ALA A 103 -2.36 -5.84 2.76
C ALA A 103 -1.97 -7.26 2.30
N SER A 104 -2.87 -7.96 1.61
CA SER A 104 -2.61 -9.29 1.04
C SER A 104 -1.80 -9.23 -0.26
N ALA A 105 -1.70 -8.07 -0.91
CA ALA A 105 -0.95 -7.87 -2.15
C ALA A 105 0.57 -7.72 -1.91
N SER A 106 1.18 -8.69 -1.22
CA SER A 106 2.57 -8.61 -0.73
C SER A 106 3.60 -8.37 -1.83
N ASP A 107 3.46 -9.01 -3.00
CA ASP A 107 4.37 -8.81 -4.13
C ASP A 107 4.31 -7.36 -4.65
N LEU A 108 3.11 -6.84 -4.86
CA LEU A 108 2.90 -5.45 -5.27
C LEU A 108 3.51 -4.48 -4.25
N LEU A 109 3.28 -4.69 -2.96
CA LEU A 109 3.83 -3.82 -1.91
C LEU A 109 5.37 -3.87 -1.82
N LEU A 110 5.96 -5.05 -2.04
CA LEU A 110 7.41 -5.20 -2.16
C LEU A 110 7.92 -4.39 -3.36
N ARG A 111 7.36 -4.60 -4.56
CA ARG A 111 7.75 -3.86 -5.77
C ARG A 111 7.54 -2.35 -5.63
N ALA A 112 6.46 -1.93 -4.97
CA ALA A 112 6.17 -0.52 -4.71
C ALA A 112 7.24 0.17 -3.86
N THR A 113 7.95 -0.59 -3.01
CA THR A 113 8.99 -0.07 -2.10
C THR A 113 10.41 -0.44 -2.55
N ASP A 114 10.58 -1.09 -3.70
CA ASP A 114 11.90 -1.36 -4.28
C ASP A 114 12.60 -0.06 -4.68
N GLY A 115 13.93 -0.06 -4.69
CA GLY A 115 14.68 1.11 -5.18
C GLY A 115 14.57 2.36 -4.31
N MET A 116 14.17 2.26 -3.03
CA MET A 116 13.94 3.38 -2.11
C MET A 116 15.09 4.39 -1.94
N LEU A 117 16.29 4.06 -2.41
CA LEU A 117 17.48 4.92 -2.36
C LEU A 117 18.09 5.18 -3.74
N VAL A 118 17.43 4.76 -4.81
CA VAL A 118 17.99 4.84 -6.17
C VAL A 118 17.86 6.27 -6.73
N ASP A 119 16.88 7.07 -6.31
CA ASP A 119 16.55 8.34 -7.00
C ASP A 119 16.18 9.56 -6.11
N GLY A 120 16.77 9.74 -4.92
CA GLY A 120 16.58 10.95 -4.09
C GLY A 120 15.15 11.16 -3.53
N GLU A 121 14.85 12.37 -3.04
CA GLU A 121 13.67 12.63 -2.18
C GLU A 121 12.31 12.28 -2.81
N ALA A 122 12.11 12.62 -4.09
CA ALA A 122 10.81 12.46 -4.74
C ALA A 122 10.34 11.00 -4.72
N CYS A 123 11.31 10.10 -4.75
CA CYS A 123 11.18 8.66 -4.91
C CYS A 123 11.03 7.99 -3.56
N THR A 124 11.94 8.36 -2.66
CA THR A 124 11.98 7.89 -1.30
C THR A 124 10.72 8.26 -0.52
N LEU A 125 10.12 9.43 -0.76
CA LEU A 125 9.01 9.91 0.05
C LEU A 125 7.73 9.05 -0.08
N PRO A 126 7.12 8.83 -1.26
CA PRO A 126 5.94 7.98 -1.38
C PRO A 126 6.15 6.55 -0.85
N GLN A 127 7.36 6.03 -1.02
CA GLN A 127 7.71 4.68 -0.56
C GLN A 127 7.82 4.63 0.97
N LEU A 128 8.38 5.66 1.60
CA LEU A 128 8.36 5.79 3.06
C LEU A 128 6.95 6.01 3.60
N GLU A 129 6.10 6.78 2.91
CA GLU A 129 4.69 6.94 3.28
C GLU A 129 3.95 5.60 3.22
N LEU A 130 4.29 4.74 2.26
CA LEU A 130 3.74 3.38 2.17
C LEU A 130 4.20 2.49 3.31
N LEU A 131 5.47 2.58 3.71
CA LEU A 131 5.96 1.86 4.89
C LEU A 131 5.30 2.37 6.17
N GLU A 132 5.09 3.68 6.30
CA GLU A 132 4.36 4.26 7.42
C GLU A 132 2.91 3.74 7.45
N ALA A 133 2.18 3.80 6.34
CA ALA A 133 0.83 3.27 6.23
C ALA A 133 0.80 1.76 6.56
N THR A 134 1.81 1.01 6.14
CA THR A 134 2.01 -0.40 6.49
C THR A 134 2.14 -0.60 8.00
N THR A 135 2.99 0.19 8.68
CA THR A 135 3.13 0.09 10.14
C THR A 135 1.81 0.36 10.87
N ARG A 136 1.00 1.31 10.37
CA ARG A 136 -0.32 1.62 10.94
C ARG A 136 -1.35 0.53 10.66
N ALA A 137 -1.28 -0.12 9.50
CA ALA A 137 -2.18 -1.20 9.10
C ALA A 137 -2.01 -2.47 9.95
N VAL A 138 -0.84 -2.70 10.56
CA VAL A 138 -0.59 -3.90 11.39
C VAL A 138 -1.57 -4.01 12.55
N GLN A 139 -1.87 -2.92 13.26
CA GLN A 139 -2.74 -2.96 14.44
C GLN A 139 -4.19 -3.36 14.12
N PRO A 140 -4.88 -2.73 13.14
CA PRO A 140 -6.19 -3.19 12.69
C PRO A 140 -6.20 -4.67 12.27
N VAL A 141 -5.19 -5.13 11.53
CA VAL A 141 -5.11 -6.51 11.03
C VAL A 141 -4.94 -7.52 12.18
N LEU A 142 -4.13 -7.19 13.20
CA LEU A 142 -3.95 -8.03 14.39
C LEU A 142 -5.26 -8.29 15.14
N LYS A 143 -6.19 -7.33 15.14
CA LYS A 143 -7.50 -7.48 15.78
C LYS A 143 -8.39 -8.53 15.09
N TRP A 144 -8.02 -9.01 13.89
CA TRP A 144 -8.75 -10.06 13.17
C TRP A 144 -8.40 -11.49 13.65
N GLY A 145 -7.50 -11.62 14.64
CA GLY A 145 -7.14 -12.90 15.22
C GLY A 145 -6.44 -13.82 14.22
N LYS A 146 -6.77 -15.12 14.25
CA LYS A 146 -6.09 -16.15 13.44
C LYS A 146 -6.16 -15.85 11.93
N SER A 147 -7.26 -15.30 11.46
CA SER A 147 -7.48 -15.00 10.05
C SER A 147 -6.66 -13.79 9.54
N GLY A 148 -6.18 -12.94 10.45
CA GLY A 148 -5.29 -11.82 10.14
C GLY A 148 -3.80 -12.18 10.15
N LEU A 149 -3.42 -13.35 10.68
CA LEU A 149 -2.02 -13.68 10.96
C LEU A 149 -1.14 -13.68 9.70
N ALA A 150 -1.58 -14.35 8.63
CA ALA A 150 -0.83 -14.39 7.38
C ALA A 150 -0.64 -13.00 6.75
N VAL A 151 -1.67 -12.15 6.88
CA VAL A 151 -1.62 -10.76 6.40
C VAL A 151 -0.65 -9.94 7.24
N THR A 152 -0.72 -10.05 8.57
CA THR A 152 0.22 -9.39 9.48
C THR A 152 1.65 -9.84 9.22
N ASP A 153 1.90 -11.13 9.03
CA ASP A 153 3.22 -11.67 8.72
C ASP A 153 3.76 -11.10 7.39
N GLY A 154 2.90 -10.98 6.36
CA GLY A 154 3.25 -10.34 5.09
C GLY A 154 3.68 -8.88 5.27
N LEU A 155 2.90 -8.09 6.02
CA LEU A 155 3.24 -6.70 6.32
C LEU A 155 4.52 -6.57 7.17
N ALA A 156 4.69 -7.42 8.18
CA ALA A 156 5.89 -7.46 9.01
C ALA A 156 7.14 -7.83 8.19
N ASN A 157 7.01 -8.78 7.27
CA ASN A 157 8.09 -9.16 6.35
C ASN A 157 8.47 -8.02 5.41
N LEU A 158 7.50 -7.30 4.84
CA LEU A 158 7.76 -6.09 4.06
C LEU A 158 8.58 -5.07 4.85
N LEU A 159 8.16 -4.77 6.09
CA LEU A 159 8.86 -3.83 6.97
C LEU A 159 10.29 -4.29 7.29
N LYS A 160 10.48 -5.58 7.62
CA LYS A 160 11.79 -6.19 7.87
C LYS A 160 12.71 -6.08 6.64
N CYS A 161 12.19 -6.39 5.45
CA CYS A 161 12.92 -6.27 4.18
C CYS A 161 13.38 -4.85 3.86
N ARG A 162 12.67 -3.83 4.35
CA ARG A 162 12.98 -2.41 4.10
C ARG A 162 13.73 -1.73 5.25
N LEU A 163 14.02 -2.44 6.33
CA LEU A 163 14.75 -1.90 7.48
C LEU A 163 16.11 -1.28 7.10
N PRO A 164 16.99 -1.92 6.30
CA PRO A 164 18.29 -1.33 5.96
C PRO A 164 18.16 -0.05 5.15
N ALA A 165 17.23 -0.02 4.19
CA ALA A 165 17.01 1.16 3.36
C ALA A 165 16.38 2.31 4.17
N THR A 166 15.41 2.01 5.05
CA THR A 166 14.79 2.99 5.95
C THR A 166 15.82 3.59 6.92
N THR A 167 16.75 2.77 7.41
CA THR A 167 17.84 3.23 8.29
C THR A 167 18.76 4.22 7.57
N ARG A 168 19.09 3.98 6.30
CA ARG A 168 19.90 4.92 5.50
C ARG A 168 19.18 6.26 5.27
N CYS A 169 17.85 6.27 5.24
CA CYS A 169 17.07 7.52 5.12
C CYS A 169 17.24 8.47 6.32
N LEU A 170 17.77 8.01 7.46
CA LEU A 170 18.10 8.89 8.59
C LEU A 170 19.22 9.88 8.27
N SER A 171 20.07 9.57 7.28
CA SER A 171 21.13 10.46 6.79
C SER A 171 20.72 11.25 5.55
N HIS A 172 19.44 11.18 5.13
CA HIS A 172 18.96 11.84 3.93
C HIS A 172 18.98 13.39 4.10
N PRO A 173 19.29 14.17 3.05
CA PRO A 173 19.34 15.64 3.14
C PRO A 173 18.01 16.29 3.54
N SER A 174 16.87 15.73 3.10
CA SER A 174 15.54 16.20 3.49
C SER A 174 15.20 15.86 4.95
N ALA A 175 14.82 16.89 5.71
CA ALA A 175 14.34 16.75 7.08
C ALA A 175 13.04 15.93 7.15
N HIS A 176 12.18 16.05 6.13
CA HIS A 176 10.91 15.33 6.10
C HIS A 176 11.13 13.82 5.96
N VAL A 177 12.02 13.42 5.05
CA VAL A 177 12.44 12.01 4.88
C VAL A 177 13.05 11.45 6.16
N ARG A 178 13.88 12.22 6.87
CA ARG A 178 14.46 11.81 8.17
C ARG A 178 13.38 11.62 9.25
N ALA A 179 12.42 12.54 9.34
CA ALA A 179 11.34 12.45 10.32
C ALA A 179 10.45 11.23 10.06
N LEU A 180 10.07 11.00 8.80
CA LEU A 180 9.21 9.88 8.42
C LEU A 180 9.91 8.53 8.62
N SER A 181 11.18 8.41 8.20
CA SER A 181 11.97 7.20 8.44
C SER A 181 12.14 6.90 9.94
N THR A 182 12.35 7.91 10.78
CA THR A 182 12.39 7.76 12.25
C THR A 182 11.07 7.19 12.78
N SER A 183 9.93 7.72 12.32
CA SER A 183 8.59 7.25 12.70
C SER A 183 8.36 5.78 12.31
N VAL A 184 8.74 5.41 11.08
CA VAL A 184 8.64 4.02 10.59
C VAL A 184 9.49 3.08 11.45
N LEU A 185 10.76 3.42 11.69
CA LEU A 185 11.68 2.60 12.50
C LEU A 185 11.17 2.40 13.93
N HIS A 186 10.69 3.48 14.56
CA HIS A 186 10.09 3.42 15.89
C HIS A 186 8.88 2.46 15.91
N SER A 187 8.03 2.54 14.88
CA SER A 187 6.85 1.68 14.77
C SER A 187 7.22 0.21 14.54
N ILE A 188 8.26 -0.09 13.76
CA ILE A 188 8.78 -1.45 13.57
C ILE A 188 9.24 -2.07 14.89
N LEU A 189 9.95 -1.31 15.73
CA LEU A 189 10.38 -1.77 17.06
C LEU A 189 9.16 -2.09 17.95
N HIS A 190 8.13 -1.24 17.90
CA HIS A 190 6.92 -1.45 18.67
C HIS A 190 6.14 -2.69 18.20
N ILE A 191 6.02 -2.92 16.89
CA ILE A 191 5.37 -4.11 16.32
C ILE A 191 6.10 -5.39 16.76
N SER A 192 7.44 -5.38 16.70
CA SER A 192 8.26 -6.53 17.10
C SER A 192 8.09 -6.86 18.60
N SER A 193 7.92 -5.84 19.44
CA SER A 193 7.59 -6.03 20.86
C SER A 193 6.23 -6.68 21.07
N ILE A 194 5.20 -6.26 20.31
CA ILE A 194 3.86 -6.84 20.38
C ILE A 194 3.87 -8.32 19.95
N GLU A 195 4.57 -8.67 18.87
CA GLU A 195 4.73 -10.08 18.41
C GLU A 195 5.39 -10.97 19.49
N SER A 196 6.32 -10.41 20.26
CA SER A 196 7.00 -11.14 21.33
C SER A 196 6.09 -11.41 22.54
N ASN A 197 5.19 -10.46 22.87
CA ASN A 197 4.27 -10.59 24.00
C ASN A 197 3.04 -11.45 23.65
N SER A 198 2.51 -11.36 22.43
CA SER A 198 1.37 -12.18 22.00
C SER A 198 1.71 -13.67 21.92
N LYS A 199 2.96 -14.02 21.59
CA LYS A 199 3.46 -15.41 21.71
C LYS A 199 3.39 -15.96 23.13
N VAL A 200 3.43 -15.10 24.16
CA VAL A 200 3.30 -15.51 25.56
C VAL A 200 1.83 -15.68 25.97
N GLU A 201 0.92 -14.85 25.44
CA GLU A 201 -0.52 -14.87 25.75
C GLU A 201 -1.35 -15.92 24.98
N ILE A 202 -0.88 -16.45 23.84
CA ILE A 202 -1.59 -17.53 23.11
C ILE A 202 -1.72 -18.82 23.96
N ASN A 203 -0.98 -18.95 25.05
CA ASN A 203 -1.11 -20.04 26.02
C ASN A 203 -2.11 -19.77 27.17
N GLY A 204 -2.83 -18.64 27.17
CA GLY A 204 -3.68 -18.25 28.30
C GLY A 204 -4.96 -17.49 27.94
N ILE A 205 -6.08 -18.24 27.93
CA ILE A 205 -7.45 -17.82 28.33
C ILE A 205 -8.27 -16.99 27.31
N HIS A 206 -9.54 -17.43 27.17
CA HIS A 206 -10.62 -16.93 26.31
C HIS A 206 -10.95 -15.44 26.47
N GLY A 207 -11.15 -14.74 25.33
CA GLY A 207 -11.79 -13.42 25.20
C GLY A 207 -12.91 -13.44 24.15
N PRO A 208 -13.83 -12.45 24.14
CA PRO A 208 -15.18 -12.62 23.61
C PRO A 208 -15.25 -12.69 22.07
N SER A 209 -16.21 -13.50 21.62
CA SER A 209 -16.51 -13.80 20.22
C SER A 209 -17.04 -12.57 19.47
N TYR A 210 -16.16 -11.88 18.73
CA TYR A 210 -16.57 -10.93 17.70
C TYR A 210 -17.00 -11.70 16.44
N HIS A 211 -18.09 -11.23 15.81
CA HIS A 211 -18.70 -11.83 14.63
C HIS A 211 -17.66 -12.19 13.55
N TYR A 212 -17.63 -13.48 13.21
CA TYR A 212 -16.79 -14.09 12.19
C TYR A 212 -17.10 -13.48 10.82
N VAL A 213 -16.29 -12.54 10.35
CA VAL A 213 -16.19 -12.28 8.92
C VAL A 213 -15.60 -13.56 8.34
N ASN A 214 -16.40 -14.30 7.57
CA ASN A 214 -15.98 -15.55 6.96
C ASN A 214 -14.96 -15.26 5.86
N ILE A 215 -13.70 -15.07 6.27
CA ILE A 215 -12.55 -14.87 5.38
C ILE A 215 -12.34 -16.12 4.52
N ASP A 216 -12.76 -17.31 4.98
CA ASP A 216 -12.78 -18.50 4.14
C ASP A 216 -13.77 -18.34 2.99
N GLN A 217 -14.87 -17.59 3.14
CA GLN A 217 -15.76 -17.26 2.02
C GLN A 217 -15.13 -16.24 1.06
N LEU A 218 -14.29 -15.32 1.52
CA LEU A 218 -13.49 -14.45 0.64
C LEU A 218 -12.38 -15.22 -0.10
N TYR A 219 -11.84 -16.28 0.51
CA TYR A 219 -10.91 -17.21 -0.14
C TYR A 219 -11.62 -18.22 -1.08
N LEU A 220 -12.82 -18.69 -0.72
CA LEU A 220 -13.62 -19.69 -1.44
C LEU A 220 -14.45 -19.08 -2.59
N ASP A 221 -14.95 -17.85 -2.45
CA ASP A 221 -15.59 -17.08 -3.53
C ASP A 221 -14.56 -16.34 -4.42
N GLY A 222 -13.27 -16.56 -4.15
CA GLY A 222 -12.23 -16.57 -5.17
C GLY A 222 -11.02 -15.73 -4.86
N PHE A 223 -10.07 -16.24 -4.06
CA PHE A 223 -8.65 -15.92 -4.23
C PHE A 223 -7.77 -16.98 -3.56
N SER A 224 -7.61 -18.13 -4.22
CA SER A 224 -6.41 -18.94 -3.98
C SER A 224 -5.22 -18.28 -4.69
N SER A 225 -4.02 -18.39 -4.11
CA SER A 225 -2.78 -17.95 -4.75
C SER A 225 -2.54 -18.60 -6.14
N GLN A 226 -3.31 -19.65 -6.48
CA GLN A 226 -3.35 -20.28 -7.80
C GLN A 226 -4.31 -19.58 -8.79
N GLN A 227 -5.38 -18.91 -8.34
CA GLN A 227 -6.26 -18.12 -9.22
C GLN A 227 -5.61 -16.81 -9.69
N TYR A 228 -4.72 -16.22 -8.88
CA TYR A 228 -3.88 -15.08 -9.30
C TYR A 228 -2.91 -15.49 -10.42
N GLN A 229 -2.46 -16.75 -10.44
CA GLN A 229 -1.67 -17.34 -11.53
C GLN A 229 -2.56 -17.67 -12.76
N HIS A 230 -3.80 -18.16 -12.55
CA HIS A 230 -4.71 -18.51 -13.64
C HIS A 230 -5.31 -17.28 -14.36
N LEU A 231 -5.54 -16.16 -13.66
CA LEU A 231 -5.94 -14.89 -14.32
C LEU A 231 -4.80 -14.25 -15.13
N LYS A 232 -3.54 -14.58 -14.80
CA LYS A 232 -2.34 -14.17 -15.56
C LYS A 232 -2.21 -14.88 -16.91
N LEU A 233 -2.93 -15.99 -17.11
CA LEU A 233 -2.91 -16.82 -18.33
C LEU A 233 -4.12 -16.58 -19.26
N CYS A 234 -5.11 -15.78 -18.85
CA CYS A 234 -6.30 -15.47 -19.65
C CYS A 234 -6.41 -13.97 -20.04
N LEU A 235 -5.31 -13.22 -19.93
CA LEU A 235 -5.08 -11.89 -20.50
C LEU A 235 -3.76 -11.92 -21.28
#